data_AF-K6TZC8-F1
#
_entry.id   AF-K6TZC8-F1
#
_cell.length_a   1.000
_cell.length_b   1.000
_cell.length_c   1.000
_cell.angle_alpha   90.00
_cell.angle_beta   90.00
_cell.angle_gamma   90.00
#
_symmetry.space_group_name_H-M   'P 1'
#
loop_
_entity.id
_entity.type
_entity.pdbx_description
1 polymer ?
#
loop_
_entity_poly.entity_id
_entity_poly.type
_entity_poly.pdbx_seq_one_letter_code
_entity_poly.pdbx_strand_id
1 'polypeptide(L)'
;MSDNQEGWVAKNGFWYYYNSNGDMATGWVESGNYWYYCYDDGSMARDTMVNGYYVNDDGQWTKDERSRKITDNDGNDFWYYVGPKGKAVTGWNKIGDSFHYYNYPGGSMTRDNTIDGFYIDNDGNIASGTGWLKDEYSGDWYYFSDGEMKSNDTEDGYHVDNSGKMVTGTGWEHVDSWWYYLDDTGKVVTGWLYDQGNWYYLYPQGSMAHNTTIDGYYLDDDGKWVPGENNSNNCQGSSDNNENDDGIKVYTQEEADKYINSYLWGHCIGRKLYFPYEISGLPQKIIYQSSGYMYDYELKENPHPTFNGMDLSGPDFTFDDGTVSSGKTYSYQLVYTDEPSKPQISSGIVFVSPEGGAMEAGEISAEEKAVAEAEVNKAKESIDGESKANNIGGGKRKQGTLTDTEIGNKYNDWSNNLKDNSYTGGRSTEEIQSLAKDPDHAGSNRIVDIEKGMHEAEVGLDLEGNGKLSDIVRDPTGDAEFIENGGNGSKWDVKTFNSDFPPKQGGFTLERSMNTIYESLGKGENVIIDTSKMSEAHKKLLMDELEKKGLMNPNIIKIWP
;
A
#
# COMPACT_ATOMS: atom_id res chain seq x y z
N MET A 1 -38.05 -25.79 53.29
CA MET A 1 -36.65 -25.34 53.28
C MET A 1 -36.27 -25.35 51.83
N SER A 2 -36.23 -24.18 51.16
CA SER A 2 -35.76 -24.11 49.78
C SER A 2 -34.25 -24.21 49.82
N ASP A 3 -33.70 -25.27 49.23
CA ASP A 3 -32.26 -25.40 49.02
C ASP A 3 -31.82 -24.24 48.12
N ASN A 4 -31.21 -23.21 48.70
CA ASN A 4 -30.46 -22.21 47.94
C ASN A 4 -29.25 -22.95 47.33
N GLN A 5 -29.38 -23.40 46.09
CA GLN A 5 -28.27 -23.94 45.31
C GLN A 5 -27.38 -22.77 44.89
N GLU A 6 -26.29 -22.53 45.61
CA GLU A 6 -25.22 -21.63 45.22
C GLU A 6 -24.12 -22.44 44.51
N GLY A 7 -23.59 -21.90 43.41
CA GLY A 7 -22.49 -22.49 42.64
C GLY A 7 -22.93 -23.19 41.34
N TRP A 8 -22.03 -24.02 40.81
CA TRP A 8 -22.18 -24.70 39.53
C TRP A 8 -23.18 -25.86 39.57
N VAL A 9 -24.13 -25.86 38.64
CA VAL A 9 -25.15 -26.91 38.49
C VAL A 9 -25.20 -27.38 37.03
N ALA A 10 -25.04 -28.68 36.82
CA ALA A 10 -25.19 -29.30 35.50
C ALA A 10 -26.65 -29.69 35.24
N LYS A 11 -27.23 -29.24 34.11
CA LYS A 11 -28.59 -29.57 33.66
C LYS A 11 -28.59 -29.78 32.15
N ASN A 12 -29.18 -30.89 31.68
CA ASN A 12 -29.33 -31.20 30.24
C ASN A 12 -28.03 -31.10 29.41
N GLY A 13 -26.88 -31.42 30.00
CA GLY A 13 -25.58 -31.35 29.33
C GLY A 13 -24.90 -29.97 29.35
N PHE A 14 -25.55 -28.95 29.92
CA PHE A 14 -25.02 -27.60 30.09
C PHE A 14 -24.71 -27.33 31.57
N TRP A 15 -23.76 -26.42 31.81
CA TRP A 15 -23.43 -25.92 33.14
C TRP A 15 -24.04 -24.54 33.36
N TYR A 16 -24.56 -24.29 34.55
CA TYR A 16 -25.15 -23.03 34.98
C TYR A 16 -24.53 -22.63 36.31
N TYR A 17 -24.35 -21.33 36.55
CA TYR A 17 -23.90 -20.82 37.84
C TYR A 17 -25.03 -20.09 38.56
N TYR A 18 -25.26 -20.42 39.83
CA TYR A 18 -26.23 -19.73 40.68
C TYR A 18 -25.50 -18.91 41.75
N ASN A 19 -25.80 -17.62 41.80
CA ASN A 19 -25.24 -16.70 42.78
C ASN A 19 -25.73 -17.04 44.20
N SER A 20 -25.12 -16.44 45.23
CA SER A 20 -25.50 -16.62 46.64
C SER A 20 -26.97 -16.31 46.95
N ASN A 21 -27.61 -15.46 46.14
CA ASN A 21 -29.03 -15.13 46.25
C ASN A 21 -29.96 -16.15 45.55
N GLY A 22 -29.42 -17.18 44.90
CA GLY A 22 -30.18 -18.19 44.15
C GLY A 22 -30.52 -17.78 42.71
N ASP A 23 -30.09 -16.59 42.27
CA ASP A 23 -30.27 -16.12 40.90
C ASP A 23 -29.26 -16.79 39.95
N MET A 24 -29.73 -17.17 38.76
CA MET A 24 -28.87 -17.69 37.70
C MET A 24 -28.00 -16.56 37.12
N ALA A 25 -26.70 -16.78 37.04
CA ALA A 25 -25.77 -15.81 36.50
C ALA A 25 -25.78 -15.80 34.96
N THR A 26 -25.55 -14.60 34.41
CA THR A 26 -25.27 -14.35 33.00
C THR A 26 -24.05 -13.42 32.91
N GLY A 27 -23.37 -13.41 31.77
CA GLY A 27 -22.11 -12.69 31.58
C GLY A 27 -20.92 -13.35 32.25
N TRP A 28 -19.88 -12.55 32.54
CA TRP A 28 -18.65 -13.03 33.17
C TRP A 28 -18.83 -13.29 34.67
N VAL A 29 -18.44 -14.47 35.11
CA VAL A 29 -18.51 -14.94 36.50
C VAL A 29 -17.12 -15.36 36.97
N GLU A 30 -16.68 -14.82 38.11
CA GLU A 30 -15.48 -15.29 38.80
C GLU A 30 -15.87 -16.40 39.78
N SER A 31 -15.27 -17.58 39.62
CA SER A 31 -15.51 -18.73 40.49
C SER A 31 -14.18 -19.41 40.81
N GLY A 32 -13.77 -19.33 42.08
CA GLY A 32 -12.44 -19.79 42.49
C GLY A 32 -11.34 -18.87 41.94
N ASN A 33 -10.43 -19.42 41.15
CA ASN A 33 -9.31 -18.68 40.54
C ASN A 33 -9.50 -18.41 39.04
N TYR A 34 -10.68 -18.73 38.49
CA TYR A 34 -10.95 -18.67 37.06
C TYR A 34 -12.17 -17.81 36.78
N TRP A 35 -12.16 -17.24 35.59
CA TRP A 35 -13.29 -16.52 35.02
C TRP A 35 -14.01 -17.43 34.02
N TYR A 36 -15.34 -17.39 34.05
CA TYR A 36 -16.23 -18.16 33.18
C TYR A 36 -17.23 -17.21 32.55
N TYR A 37 -17.83 -17.61 31.44
CA TYR A 37 -18.91 -16.83 30.83
C TYR A 37 -20.20 -17.66 30.76
N CYS A 38 -21.30 -17.10 31.23
CA CYS A 38 -22.64 -17.64 31.05
C CYS A 38 -23.38 -16.81 30.01
N TYR A 39 -23.95 -17.46 28.99
CA TYR A 39 -24.81 -16.80 28.00
C TYR A 39 -26.09 -16.26 28.65
N ASP A 40 -26.91 -15.54 27.88
CA ASP A 40 -28.15 -14.93 28.38
C ASP A 40 -29.18 -15.98 28.86
N ASP A 41 -29.10 -17.20 28.35
CA ASP A 41 -29.89 -18.35 28.81
C ASP A 41 -29.29 -19.04 30.05
N GLY A 42 -28.17 -18.53 30.56
CA GLY A 42 -27.42 -19.02 31.72
C GLY A 42 -26.45 -20.15 31.43
N SER A 43 -26.44 -20.71 30.21
CA SER A 43 -25.54 -21.80 29.87
C SER A 43 -24.08 -21.32 29.81
N MET A 44 -23.16 -22.12 30.33
CA MET A 44 -21.73 -21.79 30.35
C MET A 44 -21.12 -21.98 28.97
N ALA A 45 -20.41 -20.96 28.49
CA ALA A 45 -19.55 -21.06 27.33
C ALA A 45 -18.36 -21.99 27.61
N ARG A 46 -17.99 -22.82 26.64
CA ARG A 46 -16.83 -23.71 26.70
C ARG A 46 -16.24 -23.92 25.31
N ASP A 47 -14.93 -24.08 25.25
CA ASP A 47 -14.13 -24.23 24.02
C ASP A 47 -14.54 -23.27 22.91
N THR A 48 -14.60 -21.98 23.23
CA THR A 48 -15.12 -20.97 22.30
C THR A 48 -14.59 -19.57 22.60
N MET A 49 -14.81 -18.67 21.65
CA MET A 49 -14.51 -17.25 21.78
C MET A 49 -15.75 -16.50 22.28
N VAL A 50 -15.58 -15.70 23.33
CA VAL A 50 -16.62 -14.85 23.89
C VAL A 50 -16.10 -13.42 24.03
N ASN A 51 -16.70 -12.48 23.32
CA ASN A 51 -16.32 -11.06 23.37
C ASN A 51 -14.80 -10.83 23.14
N GLY A 52 -14.21 -11.66 22.27
CA GLY A 52 -12.79 -11.66 21.97
C GLY A 52 -11.91 -12.44 22.95
N TYR A 53 -12.45 -13.08 23.98
CA TYR A 53 -11.68 -13.90 24.93
C TYR A 53 -11.94 -15.39 24.74
N TYR A 54 -10.90 -16.20 24.81
CA TYR A 54 -11.04 -17.65 24.72
C TYR A 54 -11.33 -18.27 26.09
N VAL A 55 -12.35 -19.12 26.16
CA VAL A 55 -12.62 -20.04 27.27
C VAL A 55 -12.32 -21.48 26.83
N ASN A 56 -11.62 -22.24 27.65
CA ASN A 56 -11.25 -23.62 27.34
C ASN A 56 -12.42 -24.60 27.47
N ASP A 57 -12.17 -25.89 27.26
CA ASP A 57 -13.17 -26.96 27.34
C ASP A 57 -13.88 -27.04 28.71
N ASP A 58 -13.24 -26.56 29.78
CA ASP A 58 -13.81 -26.47 31.14
C ASP A 58 -14.54 -25.14 31.38
N GLY A 59 -14.63 -24.27 30.37
CA GLY A 59 -15.23 -22.94 30.43
C GLY A 59 -14.35 -21.87 31.07
N GLN A 60 -13.11 -22.21 31.41
CA GLN A 60 -12.19 -21.29 32.07
C GLN A 60 -11.55 -20.37 31.04
N TRP A 61 -11.61 -19.06 31.30
CA TRP A 61 -10.81 -18.09 30.57
C TRP A 61 -9.32 -18.35 30.78
N THR A 62 -8.58 -18.35 29.67
CA THR A 62 -7.12 -18.61 29.70
C THR A 62 -6.35 -17.45 29.07
N LYS A 63 -5.12 -17.26 29.53
CA LYS A 63 -4.15 -16.32 28.93
C LYS A 63 -3.14 -17.03 28.03
N ASP A 64 -3.47 -18.24 27.60
CA ASP A 64 -2.59 -19.12 26.85
C ASP A 64 -2.50 -18.66 25.40
N GLU A 65 -1.34 -18.11 25.04
CA GLU A 65 -1.06 -17.48 23.75
C GLU A 65 -0.81 -18.53 22.66
N ARG A 66 -1.81 -18.76 21.82
CA ARG A 66 -1.72 -19.69 20.69
C ARG A 66 -2.86 -19.53 19.70
N SER A 67 -2.68 -20.12 18.53
CA SER A 67 -3.74 -20.30 17.55
C SER A 67 -4.85 -21.23 18.09
N ARG A 68 -6.10 -20.86 17.84
CA ARG A 68 -7.31 -21.60 18.21
C ARG A 68 -8.16 -21.84 16.99
N LYS A 69 -8.70 -23.06 16.86
CA LYS A 69 -9.68 -23.41 15.84
C LYS A 69 -11.02 -23.66 16.53
N ILE A 70 -12.04 -22.91 16.17
CA ILE A 70 -13.40 -23.05 16.68
C ILE A 70 -14.30 -23.47 15.52
N THR A 71 -15.03 -24.57 15.69
CA THR A 71 -16.00 -25.05 14.70
C THR A 71 -17.40 -24.64 15.11
N ASP A 72 -18.16 -23.99 14.23
CA ASP A 72 -19.56 -23.66 14.50
C ASP A 72 -20.48 -24.89 14.36
N ASN A 73 -21.78 -24.69 14.62
CA ASN A 73 -22.78 -25.76 14.51
C ASN A 73 -23.00 -26.27 13.08
N ASP A 74 -22.61 -25.49 12.08
CA ASP A 74 -22.71 -25.84 10.66
C ASP A 74 -21.45 -26.56 10.15
N GLY A 75 -20.43 -26.70 11.00
CA GLY A 75 -19.17 -27.37 10.69
C GLY A 75 -18.12 -26.45 10.07
N ASN A 76 -18.31 -25.13 10.10
CA ASN A 76 -17.34 -24.17 9.59
C ASN A 76 -16.23 -23.94 10.61
N ASP A 77 -14.99 -24.03 10.15
CA ASP A 77 -13.80 -23.80 10.98
C ASP A 77 -13.37 -22.33 10.94
N PHE A 78 -13.29 -21.71 12.12
CA PHE A 78 -12.77 -20.37 12.34
C PHE A 78 -11.46 -20.42 13.10
N TRP A 79 -10.44 -19.75 12.60
CA TRP A 79 -9.13 -19.66 13.23
C TRP A 79 -8.97 -18.33 13.94
N TYR A 80 -8.35 -18.34 15.12
CA TYR A 80 -8.07 -17.14 15.91
C TYR A 80 -6.64 -17.23 16.41
N TYR A 81 -5.98 -16.10 16.66
CA TYR A 81 -4.78 -16.08 17.47
C TYR A 81 -5.05 -15.34 18.77
N VAL A 82 -4.98 -16.07 19.89
CA VAL A 82 -5.15 -15.49 21.22
C VAL A 82 -3.80 -14.89 21.62
N GLY A 83 -3.74 -13.56 21.70
CA GLY A 83 -2.56 -12.84 22.15
C GLY A 83 -2.51 -12.68 23.67
N PRO A 84 -1.51 -11.93 24.18
CA PRO A 84 -1.34 -11.75 25.61
C PRO A 84 -2.54 -11.13 26.28
N LYS A 85 -2.77 -11.57 27.52
CA LYS A 85 -4.00 -11.30 28.29
C LYS A 85 -5.22 -12.05 27.74
N GLY A 86 -5.03 -13.10 26.93
CA GLY A 86 -6.09 -14.05 26.60
C GLY A 86 -7.16 -13.51 25.66
N LYS A 87 -6.83 -12.48 24.87
CA LYS A 87 -7.74 -11.84 23.91
C LYS A 87 -7.28 -12.11 22.48
N ALA A 88 -8.20 -12.42 21.58
CA ALA A 88 -7.89 -12.55 20.15
C ALA A 88 -7.37 -11.22 19.58
N VAL A 89 -6.31 -11.33 18.78
CA VAL A 89 -5.77 -10.21 18.01
C VAL A 89 -6.67 -9.88 16.82
N THR A 90 -6.52 -8.67 16.29
CA THR A 90 -7.25 -8.17 15.12
C THR A 90 -6.28 -7.38 14.24
N GLY A 91 -6.60 -7.24 12.95
CA GLY A 91 -5.74 -6.65 11.93
C GLY A 91 -4.59 -7.59 11.52
N TRP A 92 -3.58 -7.01 10.87
CA TRP A 92 -2.37 -7.72 10.47
C TRP A 92 -1.50 -8.05 11.68
N ASN A 93 -1.13 -9.31 11.83
CA ASN A 93 -0.26 -9.77 12.90
C ASN A 93 0.77 -10.77 12.36
N LYS A 94 2.03 -10.62 12.80
CA LYS A 94 3.09 -11.58 12.47
C LYS A 94 3.06 -12.73 13.47
N ILE A 95 2.73 -13.93 13.01
CA ILE A 95 2.67 -15.14 13.84
C ILE A 95 3.73 -16.12 13.35
N GLY A 96 4.81 -16.26 14.11
CA GLY A 96 6.00 -16.96 13.64
C GLY A 96 6.64 -16.19 12.48
N ASP A 97 6.81 -16.86 11.33
CA ASP A 97 7.39 -16.27 10.13
C ASP A 97 6.36 -15.76 9.11
N SER A 98 5.06 -15.97 9.38
CA SER A 98 3.98 -15.62 8.47
C SER A 98 3.11 -14.48 9.01
N PHE A 99 2.67 -13.60 8.11
CA PHE A 99 1.66 -12.58 8.39
C PHE A 99 0.26 -13.09 8.11
N HIS A 100 -0.67 -12.78 9.02
CA HIS A 100 -2.08 -13.15 8.91
C HIS A 100 -2.96 -11.96 9.26
N TYR A 101 -4.13 -11.88 8.64
CA TYR A 101 -5.15 -10.87 8.97
C TYR A 101 -6.26 -11.48 9.82
N TYR A 102 -6.56 -10.84 10.95
CA TYR A 102 -7.65 -11.24 11.85
C TYR A 102 -8.76 -10.17 11.85
N ASN A 103 -9.98 -10.57 11.52
CA ASN A 103 -11.12 -9.68 11.32
C ASN A 103 -11.52 -8.92 12.58
N TYR A 104 -12.00 -7.70 12.39
CA TYR A 104 -12.69 -6.94 13.43
C TYR A 104 -14.20 -6.88 13.15
N PRO A 105 -15.06 -7.00 14.18
CA PRO A 105 -14.77 -7.42 15.55
C PRO A 105 -14.70 -8.95 15.65
N GLY A 106 -13.97 -9.47 16.65
CA GLY A 106 -14.01 -10.90 17.02
C GLY A 106 -12.72 -11.68 16.76
N GLY A 107 -11.89 -11.26 15.80
CA GLY A 107 -10.53 -11.78 15.61
C GLY A 107 -10.43 -13.10 14.83
N SER A 108 -11.43 -13.46 14.03
CA SER A 108 -11.33 -14.63 13.15
C SER A 108 -10.39 -14.35 11.98
N MET A 109 -9.55 -15.31 11.61
CA MET A 109 -8.57 -15.20 10.54
C MET A 109 -9.25 -15.16 9.18
N THR A 110 -8.84 -14.23 8.34
CA THR A 110 -9.27 -14.15 6.94
C THR A 110 -8.56 -15.21 6.10
N ARG A 111 -9.29 -15.78 5.14
CA ARG A 111 -8.83 -16.79 4.18
C ARG A 111 -9.50 -16.50 2.83
N ASP A 112 -8.80 -16.82 1.74
CA ASP A 112 -9.26 -16.63 0.35
C ASP A 112 -9.89 -15.27 0.08
N ASN A 113 -9.15 -14.21 0.39
CA ASN A 113 -9.64 -12.84 0.26
C ASN A 113 -8.48 -11.86 0.09
N THR A 114 -8.76 -10.68 -0.46
CA THR A 114 -7.79 -9.60 -0.58
C THR A 114 -8.05 -8.53 0.47
N ILE A 115 -7.02 -8.22 1.28
CA ILE A 115 -7.06 -7.18 2.31
C ILE A 115 -5.88 -6.25 2.09
N ASP A 116 -6.11 -4.93 2.09
CA ASP A 116 -5.06 -3.91 1.93
C ASP A 116 -4.14 -4.11 0.72
N GLY A 117 -4.66 -4.70 -0.37
CA GLY A 117 -3.90 -5.01 -1.58
C GLY A 117 -3.11 -6.33 -1.53
N PHE A 118 -3.21 -7.09 -0.44
CA PHE A 118 -2.61 -8.41 -0.27
C PHE A 118 -3.63 -9.52 -0.43
N TYR A 119 -3.39 -10.44 -1.36
CA TYR A 119 -4.20 -11.65 -1.48
C TYR A 119 -3.77 -12.65 -0.41
N ILE A 120 -4.75 -13.09 0.39
CA ILE A 120 -4.61 -14.09 1.43
C ILE A 120 -5.16 -15.41 0.90
N ASP A 121 -4.35 -16.45 0.94
CA ASP A 121 -4.71 -17.77 0.43
C ASP A 121 -5.69 -18.52 1.34
N ASN A 122 -5.99 -19.76 0.94
CA ASN A 122 -6.85 -20.65 1.70
C ASN A 122 -6.27 -21.07 3.05
N ASP A 123 -4.99 -20.89 3.34
CA ASP A 123 -4.39 -21.23 4.64
C ASP A 123 -4.24 -20.01 5.54
N GLY A 124 -4.54 -18.81 5.04
CA GLY A 124 -4.43 -17.55 5.76
C GLY A 124 -3.09 -16.85 5.58
N ASN A 125 -2.24 -17.34 4.66
CA ASN A 125 -0.95 -16.73 4.35
C ASN A 125 -1.10 -15.71 3.23
N ILE A 126 -0.20 -14.72 3.20
CA ILE A 126 -0.10 -13.80 2.08
C ILE A 126 0.47 -14.55 0.88
N ALA A 127 -0.27 -14.55 -0.23
CA ALA A 127 0.11 -15.19 -1.50
C ALA A 127 0.57 -14.18 -2.56
N SER A 128 0.12 -12.92 -2.49
CA SER A 128 0.62 -11.83 -3.34
C SER A 128 0.28 -10.47 -2.73
N GLY A 129 0.90 -9.40 -3.25
CA GLY A 129 0.69 -8.01 -2.84
C GLY A 129 1.98 -7.29 -2.47
N THR A 130 1.96 -5.97 -2.55
CA THR A 130 3.14 -5.12 -2.28
C THR A 130 2.75 -3.96 -1.39
N GLY A 131 3.58 -3.67 -0.38
CA GLY A 131 3.38 -2.54 0.52
C GLY A 131 3.83 -2.83 1.96
N TRP A 132 3.60 -1.84 2.81
CA TRP A 132 3.93 -1.90 4.23
C TRP A 132 2.79 -2.49 5.06
N LEU A 133 3.11 -3.49 5.87
CA LEU A 133 2.21 -4.07 6.86
C LEU A 133 2.76 -3.84 8.26
N LYS A 134 1.87 -3.46 9.17
CA LYS A 134 2.19 -3.30 10.58
C LYS A 134 1.72 -4.54 11.33
N ASP A 135 2.61 -5.11 12.14
CA ASP A 135 2.18 -6.03 13.18
C ASP A 135 1.44 -5.24 14.27
N GLU A 136 0.12 -5.38 14.31
CA GLU A 136 -0.75 -4.69 15.26
C GLU A 136 -0.43 -5.04 16.72
N TYR A 137 0.22 -6.18 16.95
CA TYR A 137 0.61 -6.62 18.27
C TYR A 137 1.90 -5.92 18.77
N SER A 138 3.03 -6.09 18.06
CA SER A 138 4.31 -5.47 18.46
C SER A 138 4.38 -3.97 18.14
N GLY A 139 3.65 -3.53 17.11
CA GLY A 139 3.75 -2.20 16.54
C GLY A 139 4.82 -2.05 15.46
N ASP A 140 5.54 -3.12 15.14
CA ASP A 140 6.63 -3.14 14.18
C ASP A 140 6.10 -3.17 12.73
N TRP A 141 6.82 -2.52 11.82
CA TRP A 141 6.48 -2.45 10.40
C TRP A 141 7.34 -3.39 9.57
N TYR A 142 6.77 -3.95 8.52
CA TYR A 142 7.40 -4.91 7.61
C TYR A 142 6.99 -4.55 6.19
N TYR A 143 7.90 -4.74 5.23
CA TYR A 143 7.60 -4.49 3.82
C TYR A 143 7.44 -5.81 3.08
N PHE A 144 6.46 -5.85 2.18
CA PHE A 144 6.19 -6.98 1.31
C PHE A 144 6.29 -6.54 -0.14
N SER A 145 6.81 -7.41 -1.00
CA SER A 145 6.78 -7.26 -2.45
C SER A 145 6.38 -8.58 -3.09
N ASP A 146 5.34 -8.55 -3.93
CA ASP A 146 4.76 -9.73 -4.59
C ASP A 146 4.45 -10.89 -3.62
N GLY A 147 3.96 -10.56 -2.43
CA GLY A 147 3.60 -11.49 -1.38
C GLY A 147 4.76 -11.97 -0.51
N GLU A 148 6.01 -11.61 -0.84
CA GLU A 148 7.18 -11.99 -0.06
C GLU A 148 7.57 -10.89 0.92
N MET A 149 7.76 -11.25 2.19
CA MET A 149 8.27 -10.35 3.21
C MET A 149 9.76 -10.08 2.95
N LYS A 150 10.10 -8.81 2.81
CA LYS A 150 11.45 -8.37 2.48
C LYS A 150 12.30 -8.31 3.75
N SER A 151 13.60 -8.56 3.60
CA SER A 151 14.59 -8.52 4.67
C SER A 151 15.91 -7.96 4.13
N ASN A 152 16.62 -7.21 4.97
CA ASN A 152 17.85 -6.50 4.58
C ASN A 152 17.70 -5.73 3.26
N ASP A 153 16.62 -4.96 3.15
CA ASP A 153 16.25 -4.24 1.94
C ASP A 153 15.82 -2.81 2.26
N THR A 154 15.89 -1.92 1.29
CA THR A 154 15.51 -0.51 1.44
C THR A 154 14.46 -0.13 0.41
N GLU A 155 13.25 0.15 0.90
CA GLU A 155 12.06 0.39 0.08
C GLU A 155 11.36 1.67 0.52
N ASP A 156 10.94 2.51 -0.43
CA ASP A 156 10.34 3.83 -0.19
C ASP A 156 11.17 4.78 0.72
N GLY A 157 12.48 4.52 0.82
CA GLY A 157 13.39 5.24 1.68
C GLY A 157 13.43 4.75 3.13
N TYR A 158 12.87 3.57 3.44
CA TYR A 158 12.97 2.94 4.76
C TYR A 158 13.71 1.61 4.64
N HIS A 159 14.59 1.32 5.60
CA HIS A 159 15.34 0.07 5.63
C HIS A 159 14.63 -0.97 6.52
N VAL A 160 14.56 -2.23 6.08
CA VAL A 160 14.16 -3.37 6.90
C VAL A 160 15.37 -4.25 7.21
N ASP A 161 15.50 -4.68 8.47
CA ASP A 161 16.59 -5.53 8.94
C ASP A 161 16.48 -6.98 8.42
N ASN A 162 17.43 -7.85 8.78
CA ASN A 162 17.46 -9.27 8.42
C ASN A 162 16.23 -10.06 8.92
N SER A 163 15.49 -9.56 9.91
CA SER A 163 14.22 -10.14 10.36
C SER A 163 13.01 -9.61 9.61
N GLY A 164 13.22 -8.64 8.72
CA GLY A 164 12.20 -7.93 7.95
C GLY A 164 11.58 -6.74 8.68
N LYS A 165 12.06 -6.42 9.88
CA LYS A 165 11.53 -5.33 10.70
C LYS A 165 12.10 -4.00 10.24
N MET A 166 11.24 -3.00 10.06
CA MET A 166 11.63 -1.64 9.73
C MET A 166 12.55 -1.06 10.81
N VAL A 167 13.70 -0.54 10.38
CA VAL A 167 14.60 0.22 11.24
C VAL A 167 13.97 1.57 11.54
N THR A 168 13.85 1.89 12.83
CA THR A 168 13.25 3.14 13.31
C THR A 168 14.27 3.93 14.12
N GLY A 169 14.34 5.24 13.95
CA GLY A 169 15.27 6.09 14.70
C GLY A 169 15.54 7.40 13.98
N THR A 170 16.54 8.13 14.44
CA THR A 170 17.11 9.30 13.76
C THR A 170 18.62 9.33 13.99
N GLY A 171 19.39 9.77 12.99
CA GLY A 171 20.85 9.75 13.01
C GLY A 171 21.43 8.36 12.71
N TRP A 172 22.64 8.11 13.22
CA TRP A 172 23.38 6.87 12.96
C TRP A 172 22.78 5.67 13.67
N GLU A 173 22.41 4.64 12.90
CA GLU A 173 21.91 3.36 13.38
C GLU A 173 22.78 2.22 12.83
N HIS A 174 23.20 1.30 13.71
CA HIS A 174 24.00 0.14 13.32
C HIS A 174 23.12 -1.10 13.26
N VAL A 175 22.91 -1.62 12.05
CA VAL A 175 21.96 -2.70 11.74
C VAL A 175 22.66 -3.75 10.91
N ASP A 176 22.60 -5.01 11.33
CA ASP A 176 23.12 -6.16 10.57
C ASP A 176 24.56 -6.02 10.05
N SER A 177 25.44 -5.42 10.87
CA SER A 177 26.86 -5.13 10.60
C SER A 177 27.14 -3.90 9.72
N TRP A 178 26.12 -3.15 9.34
CA TRP A 178 26.25 -1.95 8.53
C TRP A 178 25.74 -0.73 9.30
N TRP A 179 26.33 0.42 9.01
CA TRP A 179 25.85 1.71 9.51
C TRP A 179 24.89 2.33 8.52
N TYR A 180 23.80 2.88 9.02
CA TYR A 180 22.80 3.65 8.28
C TYR A 180 22.65 5.01 8.94
N TYR A 181 22.26 6.02 8.18
CA TYR A 181 21.89 7.31 8.74
C TYR A 181 20.42 7.61 8.43
N LEU A 182 19.60 7.78 9.45
CA LEU A 182 18.19 8.11 9.33
C LEU A 182 17.98 9.62 9.46
N ASP A 183 17.19 10.20 8.56
CA ASP A 183 16.76 11.59 8.69
C ASP A 183 15.73 11.78 9.82
N ASP A 184 15.21 13.00 10.00
CA ASP A 184 14.23 13.32 11.04
C ASP A 184 12.85 12.68 10.82
N THR A 185 12.60 12.13 9.63
CA THR A 185 11.41 11.34 9.29
C THR A 185 11.62 9.84 9.46
N GLY A 186 12.84 9.41 9.76
CA GLY A 186 13.22 8.01 9.86
C GLY A 186 13.58 7.36 8.52
N LYS A 187 13.73 8.14 7.45
CA LYS A 187 14.16 7.62 6.15
C LYS A 187 15.67 7.50 6.08
N VAL A 188 16.16 6.47 5.41
CA VAL A 188 17.59 6.29 5.15
C VAL A 188 18.11 7.35 4.19
N VAL A 189 19.14 8.07 4.62
CA VAL A 189 19.90 9.01 3.79
C VAL A 189 20.83 8.23 2.87
N THR A 190 20.93 8.70 1.63
CA THR A 190 21.81 8.15 0.59
C THR A 190 22.69 9.24 0.00
N GLY A 191 23.82 8.86 -0.59
CA GLY A 191 24.83 9.77 -1.12
C GLY A 191 25.73 10.39 -0.05
N TRP A 192 26.35 11.52 -0.39
CA TRP A 192 27.26 12.24 0.50
C TRP A 192 26.51 12.93 1.65
N LEU A 193 26.91 12.61 2.88
CA LEU A 193 26.37 13.17 4.11
C LEU A 193 27.47 13.94 4.86
N TYR A 194 27.18 15.17 5.26
CA TYR A 194 28.04 15.92 6.17
C TYR A 194 27.44 15.90 7.57
N ASP A 195 28.11 15.23 8.50
CA ASP A 195 27.70 15.12 9.90
C ASP A 195 28.88 15.38 10.84
N GLN A 196 28.65 16.22 11.86
CA GLN A 196 29.62 16.53 12.92
C GLN A 196 31.04 16.90 12.44
N GLY A 197 31.17 17.59 11.30
CA GLY A 197 32.46 18.04 10.79
C GLY A 197 33.16 17.06 9.85
N ASN A 198 32.57 15.90 9.57
CA ASN A 198 33.12 14.87 8.68
C ASN A 198 32.16 14.60 7.52
N TRP A 199 32.72 14.20 6.38
CA TRP A 199 31.93 13.72 5.24
C TRP A 199 31.92 12.19 5.27
N TYR A 200 30.74 11.63 5.01
CA TYR A 200 30.48 10.21 4.87
C TYR A 200 29.76 9.98 3.54
N TYR A 201 29.78 8.75 3.05
CA TYR A 201 28.98 8.36 1.89
C TYR A 201 28.09 7.17 2.27
N LEU A 202 26.79 7.30 2.00
CA LEU A 202 25.80 6.24 2.17
C LEU A 202 25.45 5.73 0.77
N TYR A 203 25.55 4.43 0.55
CA TYR A 203 25.17 3.81 -0.72
C TYR A 203 23.67 3.96 -1.00
N PRO A 204 23.17 3.72 -2.23
CA PRO A 204 21.73 3.81 -2.54
C PRO A 204 20.82 2.95 -1.65
N GLN A 205 21.31 1.81 -1.17
CA GLN A 205 20.62 0.96 -0.20
C GLN A 205 20.69 1.48 1.25
N GLY A 206 21.38 2.60 1.49
CA GLY A 206 21.49 3.31 2.76
C GLY A 206 22.70 2.94 3.62
N SER A 207 23.43 1.87 3.30
CA SER A 207 24.59 1.45 4.09
C SER A 207 25.79 2.39 3.91
N MET A 208 26.56 2.61 4.97
CA MET A 208 27.71 3.51 4.97
C MET A 208 28.92 2.84 4.31
N ALA A 209 29.55 3.57 3.38
CA ALA A 209 30.84 3.21 2.83
C ALA A 209 31.95 3.42 3.85
N HIS A 210 32.85 2.45 3.97
CA HIS A 210 34.04 2.53 4.81
C HIS A 210 35.19 1.77 4.17
N ASN A 211 36.42 2.19 4.49
CA ASN A 211 37.67 1.65 3.96
C ASN A 211 37.66 1.50 2.42
N THR A 212 37.17 2.52 1.72
CA THR A 212 36.94 2.48 0.27
C THR A 212 37.07 3.88 -0.35
N THR A 213 37.03 3.97 -1.68
CA THR A 213 37.09 5.25 -2.40
C THR A 213 35.83 5.46 -3.22
N ILE A 214 35.14 6.59 -3.00
CA ILE A 214 33.95 7.00 -3.74
C ILE A 214 34.26 8.29 -4.49
N ASP A 215 34.05 8.32 -5.81
CA ASP A 215 34.32 9.49 -6.67
C ASP A 215 35.73 10.09 -6.52
N GLY A 216 36.72 9.24 -6.20
CA GLY A 216 38.11 9.66 -5.96
C GLY A 216 38.40 10.17 -4.55
N TYR A 217 37.45 10.11 -3.63
CA TYR A 217 37.60 10.48 -2.21
C TYR A 217 37.68 9.23 -1.34
N TYR A 218 38.80 9.05 -0.63
CA TYR A 218 39.00 7.93 0.28
C TYR A 218 38.25 8.14 1.61
N LEU A 219 37.51 7.11 2.02
CA LEU A 219 36.84 6.99 3.31
C LEU A 219 37.56 5.95 4.17
N ASP A 220 37.91 6.32 5.40
CA ASP A 220 38.61 5.43 6.35
C ASP A 220 37.71 4.31 6.89
N ASP A 221 38.23 3.49 7.82
CA ASP A 221 37.49 2.36 8.42
C ASP A 221 36.25 2.80 9.23
N ASP A 222 36.19 4.07 9.66
CA ASP A 222 35.02 4.69 10.30
C ASP A 222 34.06 5.33 9.28
N GLY A 223 34.37 5.24 7.98
CA GLY A 223 33.59 5.84 6.88
C GLY A 223 33.82 7.34 6.68
N LYS A 224 34.80 7.94 7.37
CA LYS A 224 35.07 9.38 7.29
C LYS A 224 35.97 9.68 6.11
N TRP A 225 35.63 10.70 5.34
CA TRP A 225 36.49 11.21 4.29
C TRP A 225 37.79 11.78 4.85
N VAL A 226 38.91 11.34 4.28
CA VAL A 226 40.26 11.81 4.61
C VAL A 226 40.77 12.75 3.51
N PRO A 227 40.87 14.08 3.77
CA PRO A 227 41.37 15.02 2.77
C PRO A 227 42.87 14.80 2.48
N GLY A 228 43.21 14.66 1.19
CA GLY A 228 44.61 14.61 0.74
C GLY A 228 45.22 13.22 0.61
N GLU A 229 44.52 12.16 1.03
CA GLU A 229 44.85 10.78 0.69
C GLU A 229 44.24 10.40 -0.68
N ASN A 230 44.61 11.15 -1.73
CA ASN A 230 44.54 10.56 -3.07
C ASN A 230 45.64 9.52 -3.10
N ASN A 231 45.27 8.24 -3.17
CA ASN A 231 46.19 7.11 -3.13
C ASN A 231 47.25 7.26 -4.24
N SER A 232 48.35 7.91 -3.88
CA SER A 232 49.47 8.27 -4.74
C SER A 232 50.55 7.22 -4.56
N ASN A 233 50.18 5.97 -4.83
CA ASN A 233 51.05 4.82 -5.02
C ASN A 233 50.25 3.88 -5.95
N ASN A 234 50.34 3.92 -7.27
CA ASN A 234 51.53 3.93 -8.11
C ASN A 234 51.11 4.22 -9.57
N CYS A 235 51.39 5.42 -10.08
CA CYS A 235 51.34 5.73 -11.51
C CYS A 235 52.63 6.47 -11.88
N GLN A 236 53.74 5.74 -11.91
CA GLN A 236 54.91 6.13 -12.70
C GLN A 236 55.33 4.99 -13.62
N GLY A 237 55.12 5.22 -14.92
CA GLY A 237 55.99 4.78 -16.01
C GLY A 237 56.17 3.28 -16.21
N SER A 238 55.31 2.70 -17.04
CA SER A 238 55.76 1.72 -18.03
C SER A 238 54.79 1.72 -19.20
N SER A 239 55.20 2.33 -20.31
CA SER A 239 54.85 1.77 -21.61
C SER A 239 55.38 0.36 -21.63
N ASP A 240 54.50 -0.63 -21.55
CA ASP A 240 54.63 -1.95 -22.18
C ASP A 240 53.53 -2.85 -21.62
N ASN A 241 52.82 -3.50 -22.54
CA ASN A 241 51.91 -4.63 -22.41
C ASN A 241 51.77 -5.26 -21.00
N ASN A 242 50.54 -5.29 -20.48
CA ASN A 242 50.05 -6.26 -19.48
C ASN A 242 48.57 -6.49 -19.83
N GLU A 243 48.09 -7.63 -20.38
CA GLU A 243 48.47 -9.01 -20.10
C GLU A 243 48.89 -9.20 -18.64
N ASN A 244 47.92 -9.00 -17.74
CA ASN A 244 47.93 -9.76 -16.51
C ASN A 244 47.86 -11.24 -16.89
N ASP A 245 48.58 -12.09 -16.15
CA ASP A 245 48.83 -13.52 -16.37
C ASP A 245 47.56 -14.42 -16.29
N ASP A 246 46.39 -13.87 -16.62
CA ASP A 246 45.10 -14.53 -16.87
C ASP A 246 44.33 -13.96 -18.10
N GLY A 247 44.91 -13.02 -18.86
CA GLY A 247 44.37 -12.59 -20.16
C GLY A 247 43.04 -11.81 -20.13
N ILE A 248 42.64 -11.22 -19.00
CA ILE A 248 41.34 -10.56 -18.86
C ILE A 248 41.41 -9.09 -19.32
N LYS A 249 40.71 -8.79 -20.42
CA LYS A 249 40.53 -7.43 -20.95
C LYS A 249 39.38 -6.72 -20.22
N VAL A 250 39.65 -5.50 -19.73
CA VAL A 250 38.63 -4.60 -19.14
C VAL A 250 38.10 -3.66 -20.22
N TYR A 251 36.79 -3.55 -20.36
CA TYR A 251 36.08 -2.81 -21.39
C TYR A 251 35.53 -1.49 -20.83
N THR A 252 35.34 -0.50 -21.69
CA THR A 252 34.43 0.63 -21.38
C THR A 252 32.97 0.18 -21.49
N GLN A 253 32.05 0.89 -20.83
CA GLN A 253 30.61 0.57 -20.90
C GLN A 253 30.10 0.52 -22.35
N GLU A 254 30.47 1.51 -23.17
CA GLU A 254 30.04 1.58 -24.58
C GLU A 254 30.59 0.42 -25.44
N GLU A 255 31.79 -0.07 -25.14
CA GLU A 255 32.34 -1.25 -25.82
C GLU A 255 31.68 -2.54 -25.36
N ALA A 256 31.40 -2.68 -24.06
CA ALA A 256 30.70 -3.82 -23.49
C ALA A 256 29.26 -3.94 -24.04
N ASP A 257 28.55 -2.81 -24.17
CA ASP A 257 27.17 -2.76 -24.68
C ASP A 257 27.02 -3.33 -26.09
N LYS A 258 28.04 -3.21 -26.95
CA LYS A 258 28.03 -3.76 -28.33
C LYS A 258 27.99 -5.29 -28.38
N TYR A 259 28.44 -5.93 -27.30
CA TYR A 259 28.43 -7.37 -27.13
C TYR A 259 27.22 -7.86 -26.33
N ILE A 260 26.80 -7.09 -25.33
CA ILE A 260 25.75 -7.51 -24.37
C ILE A 260 24.34 -7.19 -24.91
N ASN A 261 24.16 -6.03 -25.54
CA ASN A 261 22.84 -5.46 -25.86
C ASN A 261 22.60 -5.32 -27.37
N SER A 262 21.34 -5.43 -27.78
CA SER A 262 20.86 -5.17 -29.13
C SER A 262 20.11 -3.85 -29.18
N TYR A 263 20.35 -3.05 -30.21
CA TYR A 263 19.71 -1.73 -30.38
C TYR A 263 18.99 -1.64 -31.72
N LEU A 264 17.77 -1.10 -31.70
CA LEU A 264 17.03 -0.72 -32.90
C LEU A 264 16.65 0.75 -32.78
N TRP A 265 17.01 1.54 -33.80
CA TRP A 265 16.79 2.99 -33.82
C TRP A 265 17.30 3.72 -32.57
N GLY A 266 18.45 3.29 -32.04
CA GLY A 266 19.07 3.90 -30.86
C GLY A 266 18.46 3.47 -29.52
N HIS A 267 17.41 2.64 -29.52
CA HIS A 267 16.80 2.10 -28.31
C HIS A 267 17.25 0.66 -28.07
N CYS A 268 17.61 0.34 -26.82
CA CYS A 268 17.93 -1.04 -26.44
C CYS A 268 16.66 -1.88 -26.50
N ILE A 269 16.67 -2.94 -27.32
CA ILE A 269 15.53 -3.84 -27.51
C ILE A 269 15.72 -5.19 -26.80
N GLY A 270 16.79 -5.34 -26.03
CA GLY A 270 17.09 -6.54 -25.24
C GLY A 270 18.52 -7.05 -25.41
N ARG A 271 18.79 -8.23 -24.85
CA ARG A 271 20.12 -8.86 -24.92
C ARG A 271 20.42 -9.40 -26.32
N LYS A 272 21.69 -9.40 -26.68
CA LYS A 272 22.18 -9.95 -27.94
C LYS A 272 22.35 -11.47 -27.86
N LEU A 273 21.89 -12.17 -28.91
CA LEU A 273 22.02 -13.62 -29.06
C LEU A 273 23.03 -13.94 -30.16
N TYR A 274 23.81 -14.99 -29.93
CA TYR A 274 24.84 -15.48 -30.85
C TYR A 274 24.58 -16.93 -31.22
N PHE A 275 24.80 -17.26 -32.49
CA PHE A 275 24.81 -18.62 -32.99
C PHE A 275 26.18 -19.29 -32.76
N PRO A 276 26.24 -20.63 -32.76
CA PRO A 276 27.46 -21.36 -32.40
C PRO A 276 28.64 -21.12 -33.36
N TYR A 277 28.42 -20.67 -34.60
CA TYR A 277 29.50 -20.32 -35.52
C TYR A 277 30.09 -18.93 -35.27
N GLU A 278 29.39 -18.06 -34.54
CA GLU A 278 29.82 -16.68 -34.25
C GLU A 278 30.72 -16.59 -33.02
N ILE A 279 30.71 -17.60 -32.14
CA ILE A 279 31.38 -17.55 -30.83
C ILE A 279 32.91 -17.65 -30.89
N SER A 280 33.47 -18.23 -31.97
CA SER A 280 34.91 -18.52 -32.07
C SER A 280 35.80 -17.27 -32.06
N GLY A 281 35.24 -16.09 -32.36
CA GLY A 281 35.93 -14.79 -32.32
C GLY A 281 35.47 -13.87 -31.19
N LEU A 282 34.62 -14.32 -30.27
CA LEU A 282 34.07 -13.50 -29.21
C LEU A 282 34.90 -13.62 -27.91
N PRO A 283 35.01 -12.52 -27.13
CA PRO A 283 35.50 -12.60 -25.76
C PRO A 283 34.73 -13.64 -24.94
N GLN A 284 35.40 -14.41 -24.08
CA GLN A 284 34.67 -15.32 -23.19
C GLN A 284 34.12 -14.60 -21.95
N LYS A 285 34.74 -13.46 -21.61
CA LYS A 285 34.45 -12.66 -20.42
C LYS A 285 34.53 -11.17 -20.75
N ILE A 286 33.59 -10.39 -20.24
CA ILE A 286 33.52 -8.93 -20.38
C ILE A 286 33.38 -8.32 -18.99
N ILE A 287 34.34 -7.48 -18.61
CA ILE A 287 34.32 -6.77 -17.34
C ILE A 287 34.36 -5.26 -17.63
N TYR A 288 33.46 -4.49 -17.01
CA TYR A 288 33.47 -3.02 -17.11
C TYR A 288 33.00 -2.36 -15.81
N GLN A 289 33.33 -1.07 -15.66
CA GLN A 289 32.86 -0.22 -14.56
C GLN A 289 31.81 0.77 -15.07
N SER A 290 30.71 0.94 -14.33
CA SER A 290 29.70 1.96 -14.61
C SER A 290 29.01 2.40 -13.33
N SER A 291 28.76 3.71 -13.20
CA SER A 291 28.07 4.29 -12.04
C SER A 291 28.66 3.90 -10.67
N GLY A 292 29.97 3.68 -10.61
CA GLY A 292 30.68 3.27 -9.37
C GLY A 292 30.68 1.76 -9.09
N TYR A 293 30.08 0.94 -9.96
CA TYR A 293 29.96 -0.51 -9.80
C TYR A 293 30.77 -1.28 -10.85
N MET A 294 31.26 -2.45 -10.45
CA MET A 294 31.86 -3.47 -11.28
C MET A 294 30.81 -4.41 -11.86
N TYR A 295 30.93 -4.72 -13.14
CA TYR A 295 30.10 -5.71 -13.82
C TYR A 295 30.96 -6.77 -14.47
N ASP A 296 30.63 -8.03 -14.22
CA ASP A 296 31.28 -9.19 -14.79
C ASP A 296 30.26 -10.04 -15.57
N TYR A 297 30.48 -10.15 -16.88
CA TYR A 297 29.65 -10.90 -17.81
C TYR A 297 30.44 -12.04 -18.45
N GLU A 298 29.84 -13.25 -18.47
CA GLU A 298 30.40 -14.44 -19.12
C GLU A 298 29.53 -14.89 -20.28
N LEU A 299 30.14 -15.31 -21.38
CA LEU A 299 29.43 -15.92 -22.52
C LEU A 299 28.97 -17.33 -22.12
N LYS A 300 27.66 -17.54 -21.99
CA LYS A 300 27.07 -18.83 -21.58
C LYS A 300 26.04 -19.33 -22.60
N GLU A 301 25.95 -20.65 -22.71
CA GLU A 301 24.87 -21.31 -23.47
C GLU A 301 23.54 -21.06 -22.76
N ASN A 302 22.52 -20.66 -23.52
CA ASN A 302 21.19 -20.46 -22.97
C ASN A 302 20.45 -21.80 -22.83
N PRO A 303 19.51 -21.93 -21.87
CA PRO A 303 18.60 -23.07 -21.80
C PRO A 303 17.85 -23.26 -23.12
N HIS A 304 17.46 -24.50 -23.44
CA HIS A 304 16.81 -24.81 -24.71
C HIS A 304 15.58 -23.92 -24.93
N PRO A 305 15.53 -23.17 -26.05
CA PRO A 305 14.41 -22.29 -26.31
C PRO A 305 13.15 -23.14 -26.55
N THR A 306 12.07 -22.84 -25.83
CA THR A 306 10.75 -23.42 -26.10
C THR A 306 9.88 -22.41 -26.84
N PHE A 307 9.17 -22.84 -27.86
CA PHE A 307 8.15 -22.02 -28.53
C PHE A 307 6.78 -22.69 -28.42
N ASN A 308 5.81 -22.01 -27.79
CA ASN A 308 4.49 -22.55 -27.47
C ASN A 308 4.54 -23.92 -26.76
N GLY A 309 5.48 -24.08 -25.83
CA GLY A 309 5.66 -25.32 -25.06
C GLY A 309 6.37 -26.46 -25.82
N MET A 310 6.82 -26.22 -27.06
CA MET A 310 7.59 -27.20 -27.83
C MET A 310 9.08 -26.90 -27.72
N ASP A 311 9.86 -27.91 -27.30
CA ASP A 311 11.31 -27.83 -27.20
C ASP A 311 11.94 -27.74 -28.61
N LEU A 312 12.72 -26.68 -28.85
CA LEU A 312 13.40 -26.45 -30.12
C LEU A 312 14.84 -27.01 -30.14
N SER A 313 15.25 -27.80 -29.13
CA SER A 313 16.55 -28.48 -29.11
C SER A 313 16.61 -29.59 -30.17
N GLY A 314 16.80 -29.22 -31.44
CA GLY A 314 17.20 -30.17 -32.49
C GLY A 314 18.64 -30.66 -32.26
N PRO A 315 19.01 -31.88 -32.72
CA PRO A 315 20.40 -32.32 -32.66
C PRO A 315 21.29 -31.46 -33.57
N ASP A 316 22.57 -31.30 -33.19
CA ASP A 316 23.55 -30.58 -33.99
C ASP A 316 23.82 -31.37 -35.30
N PHE A 317 23.67 -30.72 -36.46
CA PHE A 317 23.94 -31.33 -37.78
C PHE A 317 25.17 -30.68 -38.42
N THR A 318 26.16 -31.48 -38.77
CA THR A 318 27.32 -31.02 -39.55
C THR A 318 27.06 -31.26 -41.03
N PHE A 319 27.15 -30.22 -41.85
CA PHE A 319 27.07 -30.32 -43.30
C PHE A 319 28.40 -30.79 -43.88
N ASP A 320 28.38 -31.29 -45.13
CA ASP A 320 29.54 -31.85 -45.82
C ASP A 320 30.70 -30.86 -46.01
N ASP A 321 30.44 -29.55 -45.91
CA ASP A 321 31.44 -28.48 -45.95
C ASP A 321 32.07 -28.15 -44.58
N GLY A 322 31.69 -28.91 -43.54
CA GLY A 322 32.16 -28.74 -42.17
C GLY A 322 31.41 -27.70 -41.36
N THR A 323 30.40 -27.02 -41.93
CA THR A 323 29.55 -26.09 -41.17
C THR A 323 28.59 -26.86 -40.25
N VAL A 324 28.33 -26.34 -39.06
CA VAL A 324 27.43 -26.97 -38.06
C VAL A 324 26.18 -26.11 -37.91
N SER A 325 25.01 -26.66 -38.19
CA SER A 325 23.72 -26.07 -37.78
C SER A 325 23.29 -26.66 -36.46
N SER A 326 23.12 -25.80 -35.47
CA SER A 326 22.77 -26.14 -34.09
C SER A 326 21.73 -25.17 -33.59
N GLY A 327 20.70 -25.67 -32.90
CA GLY A 327 19.66 -24.86 -32.26
C GLY A 327 20.12 -24.16 -30.98
N LYS A 328 21.38 -24.33 -30.59
CA LYS A 328 21.96 -23.72 -29.40
C LYS A 328 22.19 -22.23 -29.63
N THR A 329 21.90 -21.44 -28.61
CA THR A 329 22.17 -20.00 -28.63
C THR A 329 23.00 -19.64 -27.41
N TYR A 330 23.82 -18.61 -27.56
CA TYR A 330 24.68 -18.09 -26.51
C TYR A 330 24.35 -16.63 -26.24
N SER A 331 24.52 -16.18 -25.00
CA SER A 331 24.46 -14.77 -24.62
C SER A 331 25.42 -14.47 -23.47
N TYR A 332 25.78 -13.19 -23.31
CA TYR A 332 26.53 -12.75 -22.14
C TYR A 332 25.59 -12.64 -20.93
N GLN A 333 25.89 -13.41 -19.89
CA GLN A 333 25.14 -13.43 -18.64
C GLN A 333 25.95 -12.73 -17.55
N LEU A 334 25.30 -11.85 -16.79
CA LEU A 334 25.90 -11.23 -15.61
C LEU A 334 26.14 -12.32 -14.58
N VAL A 335 27.38 -12.48 -14.14
CA VAL A 335 27.80 -13.49 -13.15
C VAL A 335 28.31 -12.87 -11.86
N TYR A 336 28.63 -11.59 -11.88
CA TYR A 336 28.98 -10.82 -10.69
C TYR A 336 28.71 -9.34 -10.94
N THR A 337 28.12 -8.69 -9.95
CA THR A 337 28.15 -7.24 -9.82
C THR A 337 28.13 -6.88 -8.34
N ASP A 338 28.78 -5.80 -7.99
CA ASP A 338 28.66 -5.14 -6.69
C ASP A 338 27.51 -4.10 -6.70
N GLU A 339 26.74 -4.01 -7.79
CA GLU A 339 25.49 -3.24 -7.86
C GLU A 339 24.37 -3.96 -7.07
N PRO A 340 23.86 -3.34 -5.99
CA PRO A 340 23.04 -4.02 -4.98
C PRO A 340 21.62 -4.38 -5.44
N SER A 341 21.14 -3.85 -6.58
CA SER A 341 19.76 -4.02 -7.07
C SER A 341 19.62 -4.91 -8.32
N LYS A 342 20.70 -5.49 -8.86
CA LYS A 342 20.64 -6.29 -10.09
C LYS A 342 20.67 -7.79 -9.76
N PRO A 343 19.56 -8.53 -9.89
CA PRO A 343 19.58 -9.96 -9.60
C PRO A 343 20.57 -10.68 -10.52
N GLN A 344 21.30 -11.63 -9.94
CA GLN A 344 22.07 -12.61 -10.67
C GLN A 344 21.09 -13.46 -11.50
N ILE A 345 21.04 -13.17 -12.81
CA ILE A 345 20.26 -13.79 -13.90
C ILE A 345 18.98 -13.02 -14.30
N SER A 346 18.98 -12.48 -15.53
CA SER A 346 17.76 -12.28 -16.32
C SER A 346 17.96 -12.87 -17.71
N SER A 347 17.45 -14.07 -17.95
CA SER A 347 17.36 -14.64 -19.30
C SER A 347 16.12 -14.07 -19.97
N GLY A 348 16.29 -13.32 -21.06
CA GLY A 348 15.20 -12.85 -21.92
C GLY A 348 15.41 -13.34 -23.35
N ILE A 349 14.37 -13.90 -23.96
CA ILE A 349 14.33 -14.30 -25.38
C ILE A 349 13.62 -13.19 -26.16
N VAL A 350 14.20 -12.75 -27.29
CA VAL A 350 13.51 -11.93 -28.29
C VAL A 350 13.52 -12.69 -29.62
N PHE A 351 12.35 -12.95 -30.18
CA PHE A 351 12.22 -13.40 -31.57
C PHE A 351 11.97 -12.19 -32.46
N VAL A 352 12.86 -11.97 -33.45
CA VAL A 352 12.53 -11.13 -34.61
C VAL A 352 12.25 -12.09 -35.76
N SER A 353 10.99 -12.21 -36.18
CA SER A 353 10.65 -12.94 -37.40
C SER A 353 11.09 -12.14 -38.62
N PRO A 354 11.69 -12.75 -39.66
CA PRO A 354 11.85 -12.06 -40.93
C PRO A 354 10.52 -12.04 -41.70
N GLU A 355 10.15 -10.82 -42.08
CA GLU A 355 9.36 -10.41 -43.26
C GLU A 355 7.95 -10.99 -43.50
N GLY A 356 6.97 -10.06 -43.53
CA GLY A 356 5.65 -10.34 -44.09
C GLY A 356 4.68 -9.16 -44.07
N GLY A 357 5.05 -8.01 -44.64
CA GLY A 357 4.06 -6.96 -44.97
C GLY A 357 4.59 -5.54 -44.89
N ALA A 358 5.10 -5.03 -46.01
CA ALA A 358 5.41 -3.62 -46.20
C ALA A 358 4.16 -2.74 -46.01
N MET A 359 4.30 -1.68 -45.21
CA MET A 359 3.59 -0.42 -45.44
C MET A 359 4.43 0.71 -44.84
N GLU A 360 4.97 1.58 -45.70
CA GLU A 360 5.57 2.85 -45.30
C GLU A 360 4.58 3.63 -44.44
N ALA A 361 4.93 3.88 -43.17
CA ALA A 361 4.29 4.91 -42.37
C ALA A 361 5.20 6.14 -42.44
N GLY A 362 4.73 7.16 -43.16
CA GLY A 362 5.44 8.42 -43.37
C GLY A 362 5.68 9.20 -42.08
N GLU A 363 6.69 10.07 -42.14
CA GLU A 363 7.07 11.00 -41.07
C GLU A 363 5.86 11.82 -40.59
N ILE A 364 5.64 11.82 -39.29
CA ILE A 364 4.67 12.67 -38.59
C ILE A 364 5.16 14.12 -38.72
N SER A 365 4.29 15.02 -39.16
CA SER A 365 4.69 16.39 -39.50
C SER A 365 5.01 17.22 -38.26
N ALA A 366 5.88 18.23 -38.40
CA ALA A 366 6.26 19.14 -37.32
C ALA A 366 5.05 19.91 -36.72
N GLU A 367 3.94 20.01 -37.46
CA GLU A 367 2.70 20.66 -37.01
C GLU A 367 1.94 19.79 -36.00
N GLU A 368 1.92 18.46 -36.17
CA GLU A 368 1.25 17.53 -35.24
C GLU A 368 2.01 17.42 -33.90
N LYS A 369 3.33 17.56 -33.93
CA LYS A 369 4.17 17.63 -32.73
C LYS A 369 3.97 18.93 -31.93
N ALA A 370 3.73 20.04 -32.62
CA ALA A 370 3.48 21.34 -31.98
C ALA A 370 2.11 21.41 -31.29
N VAL A 371 1.10 20.69 -31.79
CA VAL A 371 -0.23 20.62 -31.16
C VAL A 371 -0.17 19.86 -29.83
N ALA A 372 0.57 18.75 -29.78
CA ALA A 372 0.76 17.97 -28.55
C ALA A 372 1.57 18.74 -27.48
N GLU A 373 2.61 19.47 -27.87
CA GLU A 373 3.39 20.31 -26.94
C GLU A 373 2.57 21.51 -26.41
N ALA A 374 1.64 22.05 -27.19
CA ALA A 374 0.75 23.14 -26.76
C ALA A 374 -0.29 22.68 -25.72
N GLU A 375 -0.83 21.47 -25.84
CA GLU A 375 -1.78 20.91 -24.85
C GLU A 375 -1.10 20.58 -23.51
N VAL A 376 0.14 20.09 -23.54
CA VAL A 376 0.95 19.81 -22.33
C VAL A 376 1.31 21.08 -21.57
N ASN A 377 1.60 22.18 -22.27
CA ASN A 377 1.91 23.47 -21.61
C ASN A 377 0.66 24.13 -21.00
N LYS A 378 -0.52 23.92 -21.60
CA LYS A 378 -1.80 24.38 -21.04
C LYS A 378 -2.14 23.69 -19.72
N ALA A 379 -1.77 22.41 -19.58
CA ALA A 379 -1.93 21.66 -18.33
C ALA A 379 -0.95 22.11 -17.24
N LYS A 380 0.25 22.60 -17.59
CA LYS A 380 1.26 23.10 -16.63
C LYS A 380 0.89 24.46 -16.02
N GLU A 381 0.28 25.37 -16.79
CA GLU A 381 -0.14 26.69 -16.27
C GLU A 381 -1.33 26.60 -15.28
N SER A 382 -2.12 25.52 -15.33
CA SER A 382 -3.21 25.23 -14.40
C SER A 382 -2.72 24.83 -13.00
N ILE A 383 -1.51 24.29 -12.88
CA ILE A 383 -0.96 23.73 -11.63
C ILE A 383 -0.16 24.79 -10.83
N ASP A 384 0.45 25.76 -11.52
CA ASP A 384 1.27 26.82 -10.87
C ASP A 384 0.44 27.99 -10.28
N GLY A 385 -0.89 28.00 -10.47
CA GLY A 385 -1.78 29.04 -9.96
C GLY A 385 -2.17 28.90 -8.47
N GLU A 386 -2.18 27.69 -7.92
CA GLU A 386 -2.63 27.42 -6.54
C GLU A 386 -1.50 27.37 -5.50
N SER A 387 -0.24 27.33 -5.91
CA SER A 387 0.91 27.19 -5.01
C SER A 387 1.38 28.49 -4.33
N LYS A 388 0.64 29.60 -4.48
CA LYS A 388 0.94 30.90 -3.84
C LYS A 388 -0.03 31.32 -2.74
N ALA A 389 -0.47 30.40 -1.90
CA ALA A 389 -1.00 30.74 -0.57
C ALA A 389 -0.95 29.54 0.37
N ASN A 390 0.16 29.36 1.08
CA ASN A 390 0.24 28.95 2.49
C ASN A 390 1.59 28.29 2.80
N ASN A 391 2.57 29.16 3.04
CA ASN A 391 3.81 28.80 3.68
C ASN A 391 3.71 29.23 5.15
N ILE A 392 3.24 28.35 6.05
CA ILE A 392 3.43 28.50 7.51
C ILE A 392 3.63 27.10 8.11
N GLY A 393 4.79 26.95 8.75
CA GLY A 393 5.33 25.69 9.26
C GLY A 393 4.60 25.06 10.45
N GLY A 394 5.21 23.96 10.89
CA GLY A 394 4.74 23.07 11.94
C GLY A 394 4.34 23.78 13.23
N GLY A 395 3.13 23.47 13.68
CA GLY A 395 2.57 23.88 14.95
C GLY A 395 1.13 23.40 15.06
N LYS A 396 0.80 22.70 16.14
CA LYS A 396 -0.54 22.16 16.47
C LYS A 396 -1.65 23.12 16.05
N ARG A 397 -2.50 22.74 15.08
CA ARG A 397 -3.59 23.58 14.56
C ARG A 397 -4.59 23.90 15.68
N LYS A 398 -4.66 25.19 16.07
CA LYS A 398 -5.86 25.75 16.72
C LYS A 398 -6.90 26.01 15.63
N GLN A 399 -8.07 25.38 15.73
CA GLN A 399 -9.24 25.70 14.91
C GLN A 399 -9.59 27.19 15.06
N GLY A 400 -9.52 27.96 13.98
CA GLY A 400 -9.86 29.38 13.97
C GLY A 400 -11.38 29.61 13.95
N THR A 401 -11.83 30.64 14.66
CA THR A 401 -13.22 31.15 14.61
C THR A 401 -13.28 32.40 13.74
N LEU A 402 -14.34 32.55 12.93
CA LEU A 402 -14.56 33.69 12.03
C LEU A 402 -15.45 34.77 12.66
N THR A 403 -15.36 35.99 12.14
CA THR A 403 -16.33 37.07 12.37
C THR A 403 -17.52 36.96 11.42
N ASP A 404 -18.67 37.55 11.76
CA ASP A 404 -19.87 37.53 10.91
C ASP A 404 -19.62 38.04 9.48
N THR A 405 -18.75 39.03 9.33
CA THR A 405 -18.33 39.56 8.02
C THR A 405 -17.53 38.53 7.22
N GLU A 406 -16.59 37.83 7.86
CA GLU A 406 -15.80 36.78 7.19
C GLU A 406 -16.67 35.58 6.82
N ILE A 407 -17.65 35.22 7.65
CA ILE A 407 -18.64 34.18 7.36
C ILE A 407 -19.45 34.58 6.12
N GLY A 408 -19.97 35.80 6.08
CA GLY A 408 -20.73 36.32 4.94
C GLY A 408 -19.92 36.32 3.64
N ASN A 409 -18.65 36.74 3.69
CA ASN A 409 -17.75 36.69 2.53
C ASN A 409 -17.51 35.27 2.06
N LYS A 410 -17.29 34.32 2.99
CA LYS A 410 -17.05 32.90 2.65
C LYS A 410 -18.23 32.28 1.91
N TYR A 411 -19.46 32.55 2.35
CA TYR A 411 -20.68 32.09 1.66
C TYR A 411 -20.83 32.73 0.27
N ASN A 412 -20.53 34.03 0.14
CA ASN A 412 -20.59 34.72 -1.15
C ASN A 412 -19.57 34.15 -2.15
N ASP A 413 -18.31 34.06 -1.75
CA ASP A 413 -17.21 33.57 -2.60
C ASP A 413 -17.49 32.14 -3.07
N TRP A 414 -17.92 31.26 -2.16
CA TRP A 414 -18.30 29.89 -2.48
C TRP A 414 -19.50 29.80 -3.44
N SER A 415 -20.59 30.49 -3.13
CA SER A 415 -21.81 30.43 -3.96
C SER A 415 -21.60 30.99 -5.37
N ASN A 416 -20.70 31.98 -5.52
CA ASN A 416 -20.30 32.51 -6.83
C ASN A 416 -19.43 31.50 -7.58
N ASN A 417 -18.41 30.92 -6.92
CA ASN A 417 -17.54 29.91 -7.53
C ASN A 417 -18.33 28.69 -8.02
N LEU A 418 -19.30 28.22 -7.22
CA LEU A 418 -20.19 27.12 -7.59
C LEU A 418 -20.97 27.42 -8.87
N LYS A 419 -21.54 28.62 -8.99
CA LYS A 419 -22.30 29.04 -10.18
C LYS A 419 -21.44 29.18 -11.42
N ASP A 420 -20.19 29.61 -11.26
CA ASP A 420 -19.29 29.84 -12.39
C ASP A 420 -18.71 28.51 -12.93
N ASN A 421 -18.57 27.48 -12.09
CA ASN A 421 -17.79 26.28 -12.43
C ASN A 421 -18.59 24.96 -12.46
N SER A 422 -19.62 24.77 -11.64
CA SER A 422 -20.19 23.44 -11.41
C SER A 422 -21.73 23.36 -11.39
N TYR A 423 -22.43 24.39 -10.93
CA TYR A 423 -23.89 24.33 -10.75
C TYR A 423 -24.68 24.97 -11.90
N THR A 424 -25.57 24.20 -12.54
CA THR A 424 -26.37 24.64 -13.69
C THR A 424 -27.88 24.73 -13.41
N GLY A 425 -28.32 24.44 -12.17
CA GLY A 425 -29.74 24.29 -11.81
C GLY A 425 -30.57 25.57 -11.64
N GLY A 426 -30.01 26.74 -11.94
CA GLY A 426 -30.77 28.00 -12.06
C GLY A 426 -31.21 28.69 -10.75
N ARG A 427 -30.82 28.17 -9.57
CA ARG A 427 -31.07 28.82 -8.27
C ARG A 427 -30.42 30.20 -8.12
N SER A 428 -31.09 31.08 -7.36
CA SER A 428 -30.54 32.34 -6.87
C SER A 428 -29.39 32.10 -5.86
N THR A 429 -28.61 33.15 -5.59
CA THR A 429 -27.47 33.04 -4.67
C THR A 429 -27.95 32.79 -3.24
N GLU A 430 -29.07 33.40 -2.87
CA GLU A 430 -29.73 33.24 -1.58
C GLU A 430 -30.25 31.81 -1.38
N GLU A 431 -30.77 31.18 -2.43
CA GLU A 431 -31.24 29.78 -2.39
C GLU A 431 -30.09 28.78 -2.28
N ILE A 432 -28.93 29.04 -2.90
CA ILE A 432 -27.74 28.21 -2.73
C ILE A 432 -27.19 28.36 -1.31
N GLN A 433 -27.08 29.59 -0.82
CA GLN A 433 -26.57 29.84 0.53
C GLN A 433 -27.49 29.33 1.63
N SER A 434 -28.80 29.24 1.41
CA SER A 434 -29.73 28.68 2.40
C SER A 434 -29.53 27.17 2.60
N LEU A 435 -29.14 26.44 1.55
CA LEU A 435 -28.83 25.01 1.64
C LEU A 435 -27.54 24.71 2.42
N ALA A 436 -26.62 25.68 2.51
CA ALA A 436 -25.35 25.53 3.21
C ALA A 436 -25.40 25.94 4.69
N LYS A 437 -26.54 26.47 5.16
CA LYS A 437 -26.71 26.90 6.55
C LYS A 437 -27.31 25.78 7.38
N ASP A 438 -26.42 24.96 7.95
CA ASP A 438 -26.79 23.81 8.77
C ASP A 438 -27.49 24.24 10.09
N PRO A 439 -28.74 23.83 10.34
CA PRO A 439 -29.46 24.16 11.58
C PRO A 439 -28.76 23.70 12.86
N ASP A 440 -28.10 22.54 12.82
CA ASP A 440 -27.36 21.99 13.97
C ASP A 440 -26.16 22.87 14.36
N HIS A 441 -25.68 23.67 13.41
CA HIS A 441 -24.57 24.61 13.58
C HIS A 441 -25.02 26.07 13.43
N ALA A 442 -26.31 26.36 13.62
CA ALA A 442 -26.84 27.70 13.50
C ALA A 442 -26.14 28.68 14.47
N GLY A 443 -25.45 29.67 13.91
CA GLY A 443 -24.68 30.64 14.68
C GLY A 443 -23.28 30.17 15.09
N SER A 444 -22.81 29.02 14.60
CA SER A 444 -21.41 28.62 14.74
C SER A 444 -20.52 29.56 13.95
N ASN A 445 -19.39 29.94 14.56
CA ASN A 445 -18.34 30.70 13.91
C ASN A 445 -17.10 29.84 13.61
N ARG A 446 -17.18 28.51 13.82
CA ARG A 446 -16.07 27.59 13.56
C ARG A 446 -16.01 27.31 12.06
N ILE A 447 -14.83 27.51 11.48
CA ILE A 447 -14.58 27.29 10.04
C ILE A 447 -15.05 25.90 9.59
N VAL A 448 -14.76 24.88 10.40
CA VAL A 448 -15.10 23.48 10.07
C VAL A 448 -16.60 23.21 10.00
N ASP A 449 -17.41 23.88 10.83
CA ASP A 449 -18.86 23.69 10.85
C ASP A 449 -19.49 24.37 9.62
N ILE A 450 -18.95 25.55 9.25
CA ILE A 450 -19.36 26.30 8.06
C ILE A 450 -18.99 25.54 6.78
N GLU A 451 -17.76 25.03 6.69
CA GLU A 451 -17.29 24.27 5.52
C GLU A 451 -18.03 22.94 5.35
N LYS A 452 -18.42 22.28 6.45
CA LYS A 452 -19.23 21.07 6.40
C LYS A 452 -20.59 21.32 5.75
N GLY A 453 -21.31 22.37 6.18
CA GLY A 453 -22.61 22.73 5.59
C GLY A 453 -22.50 23.12 4.12
N MET A 454 -21.42 23.82 3.73
CA MET A 454 -21.15 24.15 2.32
C MET A 454 -20.94 22.90 1.48
N HIS A 455 -20.09 21.97 1.92
CA HIS A 455 -19.82 20.70 1.23
C HIS A 455 -21.10 19.86 1.05
N GLU A 456 -21.91 19.72 2.09
CA GLU A 456 -23.21 19.03 1.99
C GLU A 456 -24.11 19.68 0.93
N ALA A 457 -24.16 21.01 0.90
CA ALA A 457 -24.93 21.75 -0.11
C ALA A 457 -24.42 21.50 -1.53
N GLU A 458 -23.09 21.40 -1.74
CA GLU A 458 -22.51 21.04 -3.04
C GLU A 458 -23.00 19.66 -3.51
N VAL A 459 -22.95 18.66 -2.62
CA VAL A 459 -23.43 17.30 -2.90
C VAL A 459 -24.90 17.30 -3.33
N GLY A 460 -25.75 18.00 -2.58
CA GLY A 460 -27.18 18.09 -2.90
C GLY A 460 -27.44 18.83 -4.21
N LEU A 461 -26.79 19.96 -4.43
CA LEU A 461 -26.94 20.81 -5.61
C LEU A 461 -26.44 20.12 -6.89
N ASP A 462 -25.36 19.37 -6.82
CA ASP A 462 -24.86 18.60 -7.96
C ASP A 462 -25.83 17.47 -8.34
N LEU A 463 -26.36 16.74 -7.35
CA LEU A 463 -27.37 15.71 -7.62
C LEU A 463 -28.68 16.30 -8.17
N GLU A 464 -29.12 17.46 -7.68
CA GLU A 464 -30.24 18.19 -8.25
C GLU A 464 -29.96 18.66 -9.69
N GLY A 465 -28.80 19.29 -9.92
CA GLY A 465 -28.41 19.81 -11.24
C GLY A 465 -28.32 18.71 -12.29
N ASN A 466 -27.94 17.49 -11.89
CA ASN A 466 -27.90 16.30 -12.74
C ASN A 466 -29.25 15.56 -12.81
N GLY A 467 -30.33 16.11 -12.25
CA GLY A 467 -31.67 15.53 -12.27
C GLY A 467 -31.81 14.23 -11.47
N LYS A 468 -30.84 13.92 -10.59
CA LYS A 468 -30.88 12.76 -9.68
C LYS A 468 -31.70 13.07 -8.44
N LEU A 469 -31.73 14.31 -7.98
CA LEU A 469 -32.66 14.82 -6.98
C LEU A 469 -33.63 15.82 -7.64
N SER A 470 -34.80 15.97 -7.02
CA SER A 470 -35.76 17.02 -7.36
C SER A 470 -35.46 18.31 -6.58
N ASP A 471 -36.36 19.30 -6.61
CA ASP A 471 -36.20 20.55 -5.86
C ASP A 471 -35.94 20.31 -4.36
N ILE A 472 -34.71 20.55 -3.90
CA ILE A 472 -34.28 20.34 -2.51
C ILE A 472 -34.37 21.62 -1.67
N VAL A 473 -34.69 21.43 -0.38
CA VAL A 473 -34.57 22.46 0.66
C VAL A 473 -33.81 21.88 1.86
N ARG A 474 -33.13 22.71 2.65
CA ARG A 474 -32.48 22.26 3.90
C ARG A 474 -33.55 21.76 4.87
N ASP A 475 -33.33 20.61 5.51
CA ASP A 475 -34.23 20.17 6.58
C ASP A 475 -34.10 21.12 7.78
N PRO A 476 -35.15 21.83 8.21
CA PRO A 476 -35.06 22.76 9.33
C PRO A 476 -34.87 22.08 10.69
N THR A 477 -35.06 20.75 10.82
CA THR A 477 -34.87 20.05 12.10
C THR A 477 -33.41 19.66 12.35
N GLY A 478 -32.59 19.59 11.30
CA GLY A 478 -31.22 19.06 11.38
C GLY A 478 -31.14 17.53 11.38
N ASP A 479 -32.27 16.81 11.34
CA ASP A 479 -32.27 15.34 11.37
C ASP A 479 -31.66 14.72 10.10
N ALA A 480 -31.90 15.36 8.96
CA ALA A 480 -31.29 15.08 7.66
C ALA A 480 -30.74 16.37 7.05
N GLU A 481 -29.94 16.30 5.99
CA GLU A 481 -29.44 17.50 5.31
C GLU A 481 -30.53 18.14 4.44
N PHE A 482 -31.30 17.35 3.69
CA PHE A 482 -32.25 17.87 2.70
C PHE A 482 -33.63 17.22 2.72
N ILE A 483 -34.63 17.96 2.24
CA ILE A 483 -35.97 17.46 1.93
C ILE A 483 -36.29 17.77 0.46
N GLU A 484 -36.71 16.78 -0.32
CA GLU A 484 -37.12 16.95 -1.71
C GLU A 484 -38.52 17.58 -1.88
N ASN A 485 -38.83 18.01 -3.10
CA ASN A 485 -40.11 18.57 -3.53
C ASN A 485 -40.55 19.78 -2.69
N GLY A 486 -39.64 20.72 -2.46
CA GLY A 486 -39.93 21.96 -1.75
C GLY A 486 -40.37 21.72 -0.29
N GLY A 487 -39.86 20.66 0.35
CA GLY A 487 -40.11 20.35 1.76
C GLY A 487 -41.24 19.36 2.04
N ASN A 488 -41.85 18.76 1.01
CA ASN A 488 -42.96 17.79 1.17
C ASN A 488 -42.58 16.35 0.75
N GLY A 489 -41.34 16.12 0.34
CA GLY A 489 -40.86 14.85 -0.19
C GLY A 489 -39.97 14.07 0.77
N SER A 490 -39.15 13.20 0.19
CA SER A 490 -38.21 12.35 0.93
C SER A 490 -37.13 13.19 1.61
N LYS A 491 -36.73 12.75 2.80
CA LYS A 491 -35.56 13.27 3.51
C LYS A 491 -34.30 12.59 2.99
N TRP A 492 -33.21 13.34 2.85
CA TRP A 492 -31.93 12.84 2.35
C TRP A 492 -30.80 13.24 3.30
N ASP A 493 -30.12 12.23 3.83
CA ASP A 493 -29.00 12.35 4.74
C ASP A 493 -27.67 12.11 4.01
N VAL A 494 -26.68 12.98 4.17
CA VAL A 494 -25.38 12.92 3.50
C VAL A 494 -24.35 12.23 4.39
N LYS A 495 -23.86 11.07 3.95
CA LYS A 495 -22.82 10.31 4.64
C LYS A 495 -21.50 10.37 3.87
N THR A 496 -20.53 11.06 4.44
CA THR A 496 -19.15 11.05 3.99
C THR A 496 -18.36 9.99 4.75
N PHE A 497 -17.61 9.18 4.03
CA PHE A 497 -16.62 8.28 4.63
C PHE A 497 -15.22 8.59 4.14
N ASN A 498 -14.23 8.46 5.01
CA ASN A 498 -12.87 8.91 4.74
C ASN A 498 -11.88 7.74 4.85
N SER A 499 -11.10 7.50 3.79
CA SER A 499 -10.09 6.43 3.74
C SER A 499 -8.68 6.86 4.15
N ASP A 500 -8.45 8.16 4.27
CA ASP A 500 -7.14 8.75 4.57
C ASP A 500 -6.81 8.68 6.07
N PHE A 501 -7.78 8.35 6.91
CA PHE A 501 -7.60 8.19 8.35
C PHE A 501 -7.67 6.72 8.76
N PRO A 502 -6.93 6.32 9.81
CA PRO A 502 -7.10 5.00 10.40
C PRO A 502 -8.46 4.91 11.13
N PRO A 503 -9.08 3.72 11.27
CA PRO A 503 -10.38 3.54 11.91
C PRO A 503 -10.51 4.17 13.31
N LYS A 504 -9.45 4.08 14.12
CA LYS A 504 -9.38 4.65 15.47
C LYS A 504 -9.43 6.19 15.48
N GLN A 505 -9.14 6.84 14.36
CA GLN A 505 -9.21 8.29 14.17
C GLN A 505 -10.41 8.73 13.32
N GLY A 506 -11.39 7.85 13.10
CA GLY A 506 -12.58 8.18 12.31
C GLY A 506 -12.50 7.75 10.84
N GLY A 507 -11.48 6.97 10.47
CA GLY A 507 -11.38 6.32 9.17
C GLY A 507 -12.53 5.39 8.84
N PHE A 508 -12.69 5.11 7.55
CA PHE A 508 -13.65 4.18 7.01
C PHE A 508 -13.45 2.79 7.60
N THR A 509 -14.57 2.17 7.95
CA THR A 509 -14.69 0.72 8.16
C THR A 509 -16.03 0.33 7.61
N LEU A 510 -16.13 -0.83 6.95
CA LEU A 510 -17.38 -1.28 6.37
C LEU A 510 -18.51 -1.35 7.42
N GLU A 511 -18.24 -1.90 8.60
CA GLU A 511 -19.23 -2.02 9.68
C GLU A 511 -19.77 -0.66 10.12
N ARG A 512 -18.90 0.28 10.48
CA ARG A 512 -19.32 1.63 10.91
C ARG A 512 -20.10 2.34 9.79
N SER A 513 -19.61 2.26 8.56
CA SER A 513 -20.27 2.90 7.42
C SER A 513 -21.66 2.31 7.18
N MET A 514 -21.78 0.98 7.19
CA MET A 514 -23.07 0.30 7.04
C MET A 514 -24.01 0.60 8.21
N ASN A 515 -23.51 0.63 9.46
CA ASN A 515 -24.32 1.00 10.63
C ASN A 515 -24.83 2.43 10.52
N THR A 516 -23.97 3.38 10.13
CA THR A 516 -24.36 4.77 9.91
C THR A 516 -25.42 4.90 8.79
N ILE A 517 -25.31 4.11 7.72
CA ILE A 517 -26.34 4.07 6.65
C ILE A 517 -27.65 3.50 7.21
N TYR A 518 -27.60 2.38 7.94
CA TYR A 518 -28.80 1.77 8.52
C TYR A 518 -29.48 2.66 9.56
N GLU A 519 -28.73 3.43 10.33
CA GLU A 519 -29.28 4.39 11.29
C GLU A 519 -30.13 5.45 10.59
N SER A 520 -29.63 6.05 9.49
CA SER A 520 -30.40 7.02 8.69
C SER A 520 -31.65 6.38 8.07
N LEU A 521 -31.48 5.21 7.44
CA LEU A 521 -32.61 4.46 6.87
C LEU A 521 -33.67 4.11 7.94
N GLY A 522 -33.23 3.78 9.15
CA GLY A 522 -34.09 3.46 10.29
C GLY A 522 -34.91 4.64 10.79
N LYS A 523 -34.43 5.87 10.59
CA LYS A 523 -35.18 7.12 10.86
C LYS A 523 -36.16 7.47 9.74
N GLY A 524 -36.17 6.71 8.65
CA GLY A 524 -36.99 6.98 7.46
C GLY A 524 -36.36 7.99 6.50
N GLU A 525 -35.05 8.21 6.61
CA GLU A 525 -34.27 9.05 5.69
C GLU A 525 -33.73 8.19 4.54
N ASN A 526 -33.58 8.79 3.37
CA ASN A 526 -32.76 8.25 2.29
C ASN A 526 -31.32 8.70 2.47
N VAL A 527 -30.36 8.05 1.80
CA VAL A 527 -28.93 8.32 2.01
C VAL A 527 -28.24 8.74 0.72
N ILE A 528 -27.47 9.82 0.79
CA ILE A 528 -26.48 10.20 -0.21
C ILE A 528 -25.11 9.81 0.32
N ILE A 529 -24.41 8.92 -0.39
CA ILE A 529 -23.06 8.49 -0.03
C ILE A 529 -22.07 9.35 -0.79
N ASP A 530 -21.38 10.21 -0.06
CA ASP A 530 -20.27 11.02 -0.55
C ASP A 530 -18.99 10.18 -0.52
N THR A 531 -18.49 9.87 -1.71
CA THR A 531 -17.32 9.02 -1.92
C THR A 531 -16.04 9.81 -2.23
N SER A 532 -16.09 11.14 -2.18
CA SER A 532 -14.96 12.02 -2.56
C SER A 532 -13.68 11.82 -1.75
N LYS A 533 -13.81 11.29 -0.52
CA LYS A 533 -12.69 10.98 0.40
C LYS A 533 -12.46 9.48 0.58
N MET A 534 -13.04 8.66 -0.30
CA MET A 534 -12.89 7.21 -0.26
C MET A 534 -11.84 6.73 -1.27
N SER A 535 -11.02 5.75 -0.86
CA SER A 535 -10.19 5.01 -1.80
C SER A 535 -11.06 4.11 -2.69
N GLU A 536 -10.61 3.80 -3.90
CA GLU A 536 -11.36 2.92 -4.82
C GLU A 536 -11.66 1.54 -4.20
N ALA A 537 -10.74 1.02 -3.38
CA ALA A 537 -10.94 -0.23 -2.65
C ALA A 537 -12.09 -0.15 -1.63
N HIS A 538 -12.14 0.93 -0.85
CA HIS A 538 -13.22 1.15 0.12
C HIS A 538 -14.55 1.48 -0.56
N LYS A 539 -14.54 2.23 -1.67
CA LYS A 539 -15.72 2.45 -2.50
C LYS A 539 -16.28 1.11 -2.94
N LYS A 540 -15.44 0.27 -3.55
CA LYS A 540 -15.83 -1.07 -4.01
C LYS A 540 -16.41 -1.92 -2.88
N LEU A 541 -15.71 -1.98 -1.74
CA LEU A 541 -16.17 -2.75 -0.58
C LEU A 541 -17.54 -2.30 -0.07
N LEU A 542 -17.78 -0.99 0.02
CA LEU A 542 -19.06 -0.44 0.42
C LEU A 542 -20.16 -0.74 -0.61
N MET A 543 -19.89 -0.54 -1.90
CA MET A 543 -20.87 -0.81 -2.96
C MET A 543 -21.25 -2.29 -3.03
N ASP A 544 -20.27 -3.20 -2.93
CA ASP A 544 -20.49 -4.65 -2.97
C ASP A 544 -21.37 -5.10 -1.78
N GLU A 545 -21.17 -4.55 -0.58
CA GLU A 545 -22.01 -4.85 0.58
C GLU A 545 -23.42 -4.23 0.47
N LEU A 546 -23.55 -3.01 -0.06
CA LEU A 546 -24.86 -2.40 -0.34
C LEU A 546 -25.66 -3.22 -1.37
N GLU A 547 -25.01 -3.70 -2.42
CA GLU A 547 -25.63 -4.57 -3.42
C GLU A 547 -26.07 -5.89 -2.81
N LYS A 548 -25.19 -6.55 -2.04
CA LYS A 548 -25.47 -7.79 -1.33
C LYS A 548 -26.63 -7.68 -0.35
N LYS A 549 -26.80 -6.51 0.29
CA LYS A 549 -27.93 -6.21 1.18
C LYS A 549 -29.19 -5.74 0.45
N GLY A 550 -29.14 -5.62 -0.88
CA GLY A 550 -30.26 -5.16 -1.70
C GLY A 550 -30.59 -3.68 -1.51
N LEU A 551 -29.62 -2.89 -1.05
CA LEU A 551 -29.78 -1.46 -0.75
C LEU A 551 -29.42 -0.54 -1.92
N MET A 552 -28.82 -1.08 -2.99
CA MET A 552 -28.52 -0.36 -4.24
C MET A 552 -29.81 -0.03 -5.04
N ASN A 553 -30.66 0.80 -4.44
CA ASN A 553 -31.86 1.33 -5.03
C ASN A 553 -31.71 2.87 -5.16
N PRO A 554 -31.72 3.44 -6.36
CA PRO A 554 -31.49 4.88 -6.56
C PRO A 554 -32.55 5.79 -5.92
N ASN A 555 -33.68 5.23 -5.48
CA ASN A 555 -34.73 5.94 -4.75
C ASN A 555 -34.48 6.01 -3.23
N ILE A 556 -33.50 5.23 -2.73
CA ILE A 556 -33.16 5.11 -1.31
C ILE A 556 -31.70 5.50 -1.07
N ILE A 557 -30.79 5.11 -1.96
CA ILE A 557 -29.37 5.42 -1.90
C ILE A 557 -28.94 6.11 -3.19
N LYS A 558 -28.21 7.23 -3.08
CA LYS A 558 -27.52 7.89 -4.19
C LYS A 558 -26.03 7.96 -3.91
N ILE A 559 -25.22 7.86 -4.95
CA ILE A 559 -23.76 7.95 -4.86
C ILE A 559 -23.32 9.28 -5.47
N TRP A 560 -22.45 10.00 -4.75
CA TRP A 560 -21.79 11.21 -5.21
C TRP A 560 -20.26 10.98 -5.27
N PRO A 561 -19.63 11.14 -6.45
CA PRO A 561 -18.23 10.76 -6.69
C PRO A 561 -17.19 11.73 -6.11
#